data_AF-A0A542G4P0-F1
#
_entry.id   AF-A0A542G4P0-F1
#
_cell.length_a   1.000
_cell.length_b   1.000
_cell.length_c   1.000
_cell.angle_alpha   90.00
_cell.angle_beta   90.00
_cell.angle_gamma   90.00
#
_symmetry.space_group_name_H-M   'P 1'
#
loop_
_entity.id
_entity.type
_entity.pdbx_description
1 polymer ?
#
loop_
_entity_poly.entity_id
_entity_poly.type
_entity_poly.pdbx_seq_one_letter_code
_entity_poly.pdbx_strand_id
1 'polypeptide(L)'
;MAAEPTGQVGWGPLPVTPEPVFDSKDVEDYLRDVTRDFMAGIKGERRSISWAATLFRLGKAHTLAASTEQALEADREQCSFADGPVMEAMRTGEFVLVSDLSRDRRWPGYSSAAAGHGVQSLLSVPILTEGGTSAGINLYAPSPHTFTSDDLVLSQSYAREVARALRVVVRVAERAEATAGLAVVQSSLVLVDLAVRSLMNEYGLTREGALRFLQTQAMHHELDLRDAALNVVAPTGMGPGAGQPSGLRQETYDGVAELPRPSSAGRDFPTGTSPRKNAAAGKEPPPAAEGRTA
;
A
#
# COMPACT_ATOMS: atom_id res chain seq x y z
N MET A 1 -35.66 -0.29 -6.57
CA MET A 1 -34.34 0.15 -6.05
C MET A 1 -33.98 -0.80 -4.93
N ALA A 2 -33.05 -1.71 -5.18
CA ALA A 2 -32.50 -2.60 -4.16
C ALA A 2 -31.42 -1.81 -3.41
N ALA A 3 -31.49 -1.77 -2.09
CA ALA A 3 -30.42 -1.28 -1.24
C ALA A 3 -29.40 -2.41 -1.07
N GLU A 4 -28.13 -2.13 -1.39
CA GLU A 4 -27.01 -3.03 -1.12
C GLU A 4 -26.72 -3.09 0.39
N PRO A 5 -26.35 -4.26 0.96
CA PRO A 5 -25.94 -4.33 2.35
C PRO A 5 -24.46 -3.92 2.50
N THR A 6 -24.25 -2.73 3.06
CA THR A 6 -22.96 -2.23 3.53
C THR A 6 -22.59 -2.93 4.83
N GLY A 7 -21.44 -3.61 4.87
CA GLY A 7 -20.87 -4.15 6.12
C GLY A 7 -20.26 -5.54 5.98
N GLN A 8 -19.27 -5.72 5.10
CA GLN A 8 -18.40 -6.88 5.19
C GLN A 8 -17.46 -6.70 6.38
N VAL A 9 -17.62 -7.54 7.41
CA VAL A 9 -16.66 -7.67 8.52
C VAL A 9 -15.34 -8.15 7.90
N GLY A 10 -14.35 -7.28 7.87
CA GLY A 10 -13.02 -7.57 7.34
C GLY A 10 -12.23 -8.47 8.30
N TRP A 11 -11.35 -9.30 7.74
CA TRP A 11 -10.21 -9.83 8.47
C TRP A 11 -9.25 -8.66 8.62
N GLY A 12 -9.02 -8.15 9.83
CA GLY A 12 -8.11 -7.04 10.02
C GLY A 12 -6.64 -7.46 9.89
N PRO A 13 -5.71 -6.61 10.34
CA PRO A 13 -4.33 -6.66 9.91
C PRO A 13 -3.66 -7.98 10.31
N LEU A 14 -3.05 -8.61 9.30
CA LEU A 14 -2.32 -9.86 9.45
C LEU A 14 -1.21 -9.71 10.50
N PRO A 15 -0.90 -10.78 11.28
CA PRO A 15 0.25 -10.78 12.18
C PRO A 15 1.53 -10.49 11.41
N VAL A 16 2.49 -9.86 12.10
CA VAL A 16 3.78 -9.37 11.60
C VAL A 16 4.30 -10.30 10.50
N THR A 17 4.42 -9.75 9.29
CA THR A 17 5.04 -10.43 8.17
C THR A 17 6.39 -11.00 8.62
N PRO A 18 6.79 -12.19 8.15
CA PRO A 18 8.20 -12.59 8.26
C PRO A 18 9.06 -11.41 7.80
N GLU A 19 10.24 -11.22 8.41
CA GLU A 19 11.14 -10.11 8.08
C GLU A 19 11.08 -9.86 6.58
N PRO A 20 10.81 -8.61 6.14
CA PRO A 20 10.66 -8.35 4.73
C PRO A 20 11.90 -8.92 4.06
N VAL A 21 11.73 -9.90 3.17
CA VAL A 21 12.85 -10.64 2.53
C VAL A 21 13.84 -9.66 1.85
N PHE A 22 13.37 -8.44 1.59
CA PHE A 22 14.10 -7.29 1.06
C PHE A 22 15.04 -6.60 2.05
N ASP A 23 14.82 -6.70 3.36
CA ASP A 23 15.69 -6.20 4.43
C ASP A 23 16.67 -7.29 4.91
N SER A 24 16.83 -8.35 4.12
CA SER A 24 17.87 -9.34 4.34
C SER A 24 19.22 -8.71 4.00
N LYS A 25 20.17 -8.92 4.91
CA LYS A 25 21.59 -8.59 4.71
C LYS A 25 22.14 -9.16 3.39
N ASP A 26 21.64 -10.30 2.93
CA ASP A 26 22.07 -10.91 1.66
C ASP A 26 21.71 -10.02 0.44
N VAL A 27 20.56 -9.35 0.48
CA VAL A 27 20.12 -8.44 -0.60
C VAL A 27 20.95 -7.17 -0.59
N GLU A 28 21.22 -6.63 0.60
CA GLU A 28 22.11 -5.48 0.76
C GLU A 28 23.53 -5.79 0.24
N ASP A 29 24.11 -6.92 0.67
CA ASP A 29 25.46 -7.34 0.27
C ASP A 29 25.54 -7.58 -1.24
N TYR A 30 24.54 -8.25 -1.83
CA TYR A 30 24.46 -8.42 -3.29
C TYR A 30 24.40 -7.08 -4.03
N LEU A 31 23.52 -6.16 -3.60
CA LEU A 31 23.41 -4.83 -4.20
C LEU A 31 24.72 -4.07 -4.08
N ARG A 32 25.41 -4.16 -2.94
CA ARG A 32 26.72 -3.52 -2.73
C ARG A 32 27.78 -4.08 -3.67
N ASP A 33 27.81 -5.39 -3.86
CA ASP A 33 28.77 -6.07 -4.73
C ASP A 33 28.55 -5.75 -6.22
N VAL A 34 27.32 -5.90 -6.73
CA VAL A 34 27.02 -5.60 -8.14
C VAL A 34 27.19 -4.11 -8.45
N THR A 35 26.87 -3.24 -7.49
CA THR A 35 27.05 -1.80 -7.68
C THR A 35 28.52 -1.42 -7.65
N ARG A 36 29.37 -2.07 -6.84
CA ARG A 36 30.82 -1.84 -6.85
C ARG A 36 31.42 -2.04 -8.25
N ASP A 37 31.04 -3.12 -8.93
CA ASP A 37 31.55 -3.42 -10.27
C ASP A 37 31.07 -2.40 -11.31
N PHE A 38 29.80 -1.99 -11.21
CA PHE A 38 29.25 -0.91 -12.03
C PHE A 38 29.98 0.43 -11.78
N MET A 39 30.21 0.78 -10.51
CA MET A 39 30.93 2.00 -10.12
C MET A 39 32.37 2.00 -10.64
N ALA A 40 33.04 0.84 -10.67
CA ALA A 40 34.35 0.70 -11.30
C ALA A 40 34.28 0.97 -12.82
N GLY A 41 33.25 0.45 -13.51
CA GLY A 41 33.00 0.67 -14.93
C GLY A 41 32.84 2.14 -15.31
N ILE A 42 32.06 2.90 -14.52
CA ILE A 42 31.87 4.34 -14.73
C ILE A 42 32.94 5.22 -14.09
N LYS A 43 34.02 4.63 -13.56
CA LYS A 43 35.10 5.34 -12.84
C LYS A 43 34.57 6.22 -11.70
N GLY A 44 33.54 5.75 -10.98
CA GLY A 44 32.77 6.50 -10.01
C GLY A 44 33.62 7.11 -8.89
N GLU A 45 34.58 6.37 -8.35
CA GLU A 45 35.49 6.88 -7.30
C GLU A 45 36.30 8.08 -7.78
N ARG A 46 36.85 8.04 -9.01
CA ARG A 46 37.62 9.15 -9.60
C ARG A 46 36.78 10.40 -9.85
N ARG A 47 35.47 10.20 -10.03
CA ARG A 47 34.49 11.26 -10.28
C ARG A 47 33.73 11.66 -9.00
N SER A 48 34.10 11.08 -7.86
CA SER A 48 33.43 11.28 -6.57
C SER A 48 31.92 11.01 -6.61
N ILE A 49 31.51 10.03 -7.42
CA ILE A 49 30.11 9.63 -7.53
C ILE A 49 29.76 8.74 -6.34
N SER A 50 28.70 9.10 -5.63
CA SER A 50 28.07 8.31 -4.58
C SER A 50 26.75 7.73 -5.05
N TRP A 51 26.24 6.70 -4.39
CA TRP A 51 25.00 6.03 -4.81
C TRP A 51 24.15 5.56 -3.64
N ALA A 52 22.85 5.43 -3.91
CA ALA A 52 21.88 4.80 -3.02
C ALA A 52 20.89 3.96 -3.83
N ALA A 53 20.55 2.78 -3.33
CA ALA A 53 19.59 1.86 -3.92
C ALA A 53 18.34 1.77 -3.05
N THR A 54 17.18 1.98 -3.65
CA THR A 54 15.91 2.21 -2.94
C THR A 54 14.82 1.35 -3.52
N LEU A 55 14.09 0.66 -2.63
CA LEU A 55 12.95 -0.17 -2.96
C LEU A 55 11.66 0.59 -2.67
N PHE A 56 10.76 0.63 -3.65
CA PHE A 56 9.43 1.20 -3.52
C PHE A 56 8.40 0.08 -3.45
N ARG A 57 7.80 -0.09 -2.26
CA ARG A 57 6.82 -1.15 -1.99
C ARG A 57 5.67 -0.60 -1.14
N LEU A 58 4.43 -0.92 -1.54
CA LEU A 58 3.21 -0.54 -0.81
C LEU A 58 3.15 0.97 -0.44
N GLY A 59 3.62 1.83 -1.36
CA GLY A 59 3.64 3.28 -1.15
C GLY A 59 4.74 3.79 -0.21
N LYS A 60 5.69 2.95 0.20
CA LYS A 60 6.82 3.34 1.05
C LYS A 60 8.15 3.11 0.34
N ALA A 61 9.04 4.09 0.44
CA ALA A 61 10.42 3.98 -0.02
C ALA A 61 11.31 3.45 1.11
N HIS A 62 12.14 2.46 0.81
CA HIS A 62 13.11 1.88 1.74
C HIS A 62 14.48 1.84 1.05
N THR A 63 15.43 2.63 1.54
CA THR A 63 16.82 2.60 1.04
C THR A 63 17.48 1.33 1.55
N LEU A 64 17.81 0.41 0.64
CA LEU A 64 18.41 -0.90 0.95
C LEU A 64 19.92 -0.81 1.16
N ALA A 65 20.59 0.00 0.35
CA ALA A 65 22.05 0.13 0.39
C ALA A 65 22.48 1.52 -0.07
N ALA A 66 23.59 2.01 0.47
CA ALA A 66 24.22 3.24 0.03
C ALA A 66 25.75 3.14 0.09
N SER A 67 26.44 3.93 -0.72
CA SER A 67 27.91 4.00 -0.74
C SER A 67 28.50 4.78 0.43
N THR A 68 27.79 5.82 0.87
CA THR A 68 28.24 6.76 1.91
C THR A 68 27.05 7.24 2.72
N GLU A 69 27.29 7.73 3.94
CA GLU A 69 26.23 8.32 4.78
C GLU A 69 25.58 9.52 4.07
N GLN A 70 26.37 10.34 3.40
CA GLN A 70 25.87 11.48 2.62
C GLN A 70 24.91 11.05 1.49
N ALA A 71 25.17 9.92 0.83
CA ALA A 71 24.27 9.40 -0.20
C ALA A 71 22.98 8.85 0.40
N LEU A 72 23.06 8.22 1.57
CA LEU A 72 21.89 7.76 2.33
C LEU A 72 21.01 8.93 2.76
N GLU A 73 21.60 10.00 3.29
CA GLU A 73 20.88 11.22 3.65
C GLU A 73 20.25 11.89 2.43
N ALA A 74 21.00 12.05 1.33
CA ALA A 74 20.49 12.63 0.10
C ALA A 74 19.31 11.81 -0.49
N ASP A 75 19.38 10.48 -0.39
CA ASP A 75 18.31 9.59 -0.86
C ASP A 75 17.07 9.65 0.03
N ARG A 76 17.24 9.68 1.36
CA ARG A 76 16.14 9.89 2.31
C ARG A 76 15.46 11.22 2.10
N GLU A 77 16.25 12.28 1.93
CA GLU A 77 15.76 13.62 1.63
C GLU A 77 14.95 13.59 0.33
N GLN A 78 15.49 13.00 -0.75
CA GLN A 78 14.78 12.84 -2.02
C GLN A 78 13.44 12.09 -1.85
N CYS A 79 13.41 11.01 -1.09
CA CYS A 79 12.20 10.21 -0.86
C CYS A 79 11.17 10.91 0.04
N SER A 80 11.53 12.01 0.71
CA SER A 80 10.59 12.84 1.46
C SER A 80 9.73 13.74 0.55
N PHE A 81 10.19 14.00 -0.68
CA PHE A 81 9.44 14.78 -1.66
C PHE A 81 8.42 13.91 -2.38
N ALA A 82 7.23 14.46 -2.58
CA ALA A 82 6.19 13.80 -3.38
C ALA A 82 6.52 13.76 -4.89
N ASP A 83 7.42 14.63 -5.35
CA ASP A 83 7.88 14.73 -6.74
C ASP A 83 9.38 14.99 -6.77
N GLY A 84 10.07 14.36 -7.71
CA GLY A 84 11.52 14.40 -7.83
C GLY A 84 12.06 13.43 -8.86
N PRO A 85 13.37 13.44 -9.12
CA PRO A 85 13.98 12.64 -10.18
C PRO A 85 13.70 11.15 -10.07
N VAL A 86 13.84 10.56 -8.88
CA VAL A 86 13.55 9.12 -8.67
C VAL A 86 12.07 8.82 -8.83
N MET A 87 11.18 9.70 -8.36
CA MET A 87 9.73 9.52 -8.48
C MET A 87 9.29 9.58 -9.94
N GLU A 88 9.87 10.50 -10.71
CA GLU A 88 9.67 10.59 -12.15
C GLU A 88 10.22 9.36 -12.89
N ALA A 89 11.41 8.89 -12.51
CA ALA A 89 12.00 7.67 -13.06
C ALA A 89 11.12 6.44 -12.77
N MET A 90 10.57 6.33 -11.55
CA MET A 90 9.63 5.26 -11.18
C MET A 90 8.33 5.37 -11.97
N ARG A 91 7.80 6.58 -12.17
CA ARG A 91 6.53 6.83 -12.86
C ARG A 91 6.62 6.55 -14.36
N THR A 92 7.72 6.95 -14.99
CA THR A 92 7.93 6.83 -16.44
C THR A 92 8.57 5.50 -16.82
N GLY A 93 9.31 4.88 -15.91
CA GLY A 93 10.18 3.75 -16.23
C GLY A 93 11.44 4.14 -17.00
N GLU A 94 11.69 5.45 -17.17
CA GLU A 94 12.79 5.99 -17.95
C GLU A 94 13.89 6.58 -17.06
N PHE A 95 15.08 6.69 -17.62
CA PHE A 95 16.23 7.24 -16.90
C PHE A 95 16.05 8.75 -16.76
N VAL A 96 16.24 9.26 -15.55
CA VAL A 96 16.17 10.70 -15.30
C VAL A 96 17.57 11.22 -15.01
N LEU A 97 18.10 11.97 -15.97
CA LEU A 97 19.37 12.69 -15.83
C LEU A 97 19.10 14.14 -15.44
N VAL A 98 19.79 14.61 -14.40
CA VAL A 98 19.93 16.03 -14.07
C VAL A 98 21.39 16.38 -14.24
N SER A 99 21.73 17.01 -15.37
CA SER A 99 23.11 17.36 -15.68
C SER A 99 23.64 18.52 -14.85
N ASP A 100 22.79 19.46 -14.44
CA ASP A 100 23.16 20.58 -13.59
C ASP A 100 21.98 20.97 -12.71
N LEU A 101 22.06 20.61 -11.43
CA LEU A 101 21.00 20.82 -10.45
C LEU A 101 20.68 22.30 -10.24
N SER A 102 21.65 23.19 -10.42
CA SER A 102 21.48 24.65 -10.26
C SER A 102 20.64 25.28 -11.38
N ARG A 103 20.60 24.61 -12.54
CA ARG A 103 19.90 25.07 -13.75
C ARG A 103 18.61 24.32 -14.01
N ASP A 104 18.41 23.15 -13.39
CA ASP A 104 17.19 22.37 -13.53
C ASP A 104 16.03 23.02 -12.75
N ARG A 105 14.94 23.28 -13.47
CA ARG A 105 13.74 23.95 -12.92
C ARG A 105 12.56 23.00 -12.75
N ARG A 106 12.71 21.70 -13.05
CA ARG A 106 11.63 20.70 -12.92
C ARG A 106 11.21 20.50 -11.47
N TRP A 107 12.17 20.47 -10.55
CA TRP A 107 11.93 20.21 -9.12
C TRP A 107 12.66 21.21 -8.21
N PRO A 108 12.23 22.48 -8.15
CA PRO A 108 12.97 23.53 -7.44
C PRO A 108 13.13 23.26 -5.94
N GLY A 109 12.13 22.64 -5.29
CA GLY A 109 12.21 22.25 -3.88
C GLY A 109 13.30 21.20 -3.63
N TYR A 110 13.24 20.11 -4.39
CA TYR A 110 14.25 19.04 -4.35
C TYR A 110 15.66 19.57 -4.71
N SER A 111 15.79 20.35 -5.79
CA SER A 111 17.09 20.88 -6.22
C SER A 111 17.78 21.69 -5.12
N SER A 112 17.02 22.48 -4.36
CA SER A 112 17.56 23.23 -3.22
C SER A 112 18.01 22.32 -2.09
N ALA A 113 17.25 21.28 -1.77
CA ALA A 113 17.59 20.33 -0.71
C ALA A 113 18.82 19.48 -1.08
N ALA A 114 18.83 18.90 -2.28
CA ALA A 114 19.93 18.08 -2.78
C ALA A 114 21.25 18.89 -2.91
N ALA A 115 21.18 20.17 -3.26
CA ALA A 115 22.35 21.05 -3.24
C ALA A 115 22.94 21.22 -1.82
N GLY A 116 22.10 21.20 -0.77
CA GLY A 116 22.52 21.21 0.63
C GLY A 116 23.35 19.98 1.02
N HIS A 117 23.14 18.85 0.34
CA HIS A 117 23.95 17.64 0.46
C HIS A 117 25.14 17.60 -0.52
N GLY A 118 25.48 18.72 -1.16
CA GLY A 118 26.62 18.81 -2.08
C GLY A 118 26.42 18.14 -3.43
N VAL A 119 25.18 17.76 -3.78
CA VAL A 119 24.85 17.19 -5.09
C VAL A 119 24.75 18.32 -6.13
N GLN A 120 25.43 18.16 -7.27
CA GLN A 120 25.37 19.11 -8.39
C GLN A 120 24.90 18.48 -9.70
N SER A 121 25.03 17.16 -9.84
CA SER A 121 24.33 16.40 -10.88
C SER A 121 23.87 15.06 -10.33
N LEU A 122 22.84 14.48 -10.94
CA LEU A 122 22.32 13.18 -10.53
C LEU A 122 21.85 12.35 -11.73
N LEU A 123 21.85 11.03 -11.56
CA LEU A 123 21.24 10.09 -12.47
C LEU A 123 20.37 9.11 -11.68
N SER A 124 19.07 9.15 -11.90
CA SER A 124 18.10 8.20 -11.36
C SER A 124 17.82 7.11 -12.39
N VAL A 125 18.10 5.87 -12.01
CA VAL A 125 17.99 4.71 -12.87
C VAL A 125 16.90 3.80 -12.32
N PRO A 126 15.77 3.64 -13.03
CA PRO A 126 14.70 2.77 -12.60
C PRO A 126 15.04 1.30 -12.85
N ILE A 127 14.70 0.47 -11.87
CA ILE A 127 14.85 -0.99 -11.88
C ILE A 127 13.44 -1.57 -11.72
N LEU A 128 12.79 -1.80 -12.86
CA LEU A 128 11.44 -2.32 -12.90
C LEU A 128 11.44 -3.85 -12.84
N THR A 129 10.62 -4.41 -11.96
CA THR A 129 10.40 -5.86 -11.87
C THR A 129 8.95 -6.22 -12.19
N GLU A 130 8.73 -7.42 -12.71
CA GLU A 130 7.37 -7.96 -12.86
C GLU A 130 6.79 -8.25 -11.47
N GLY A 131 5.62 -7.69 -11.14
CA GLY A 131 4.96 -7.90 -9.83
C GLY A 131 4.64 -6.63 -9.03
N GLY A 132 4.77 -5.44 -9.63
CA GLY A 132 4.42 -4.17 -8.96
C GLY A 132 5.42 -3.70 -7.91
N THR A 133 6.53 -4.42 -7.73
CA THR A 133 7.69 -3.95 -6.97
C THR A 133 8.62 -3.18 -7.90
N SER A 134 8.96 -1.96 -7.52
CA SER A 134 9.88 -1.10 -8.27
C SER A 134 11.06 -0.74 -7.37
N ALA A 135 12.25 -0.69 -7.94
CA ALA A 135 13.44 -0.21 -7.26
C ALA A 135 14.08 0.88 -8.12
N GLY A 136 14.89 1.73 -7.50
CA GLY A 136 15.71 2.70 -8.19
C GLY A 136 17.11 2.68 -7.63
N ILE A 137 18.10 2.94 -8.47
CA ILE A 137 19.41 3.39 -8.02
C ILE A 137 19.56 4.86 -8.37
N ASN A 138 20.00 5.64 -7.40
CA ASN A 138 20.33 7.05 -7.58
C ASN A 138 21.84 7.22 -7.49
N LEU A 139 22.41 7.88 -8.49
CA LEU A 139 23.81 8.25 -8.52
C LEU A 139 23.91 9.76 -8.33
N TYR A 140 24.74 10.19 -7.39
CA TYR A 140 24.93 11.57 -7.02
C TYR A 140 26.38 11.99 -7.29
N ALA A 141 26.57 13.16 -7.88
CA ALA A 141 27.90 13.68 -8.15
C ALA A 141 28.04 15.14 -7.66
N PRO A 142 29.21 15.52 -7.12
CA PRO A 142 29.44 16.87 -6.60
C PRO A 142 29.83 17.88 -7.69
N SER A 143 29.83 17.48 -8.97
CA SER A 143 30.13 18.33 -10.11
C SER A 143 29.01 18.24 -11.16
N PRO A 144 28.70 19.34 -11.87
CA PRO A 144 27.75 19.30 -12.96
C PRO A 144 28.32 18.51 -14.14
N HIS A 145 27.45 18.01 -15.00
CA HIS A 145 27.78 17.28 -16.23
C HIS A 145 28.69 16.06 -16.03
N THR A 146 28.56 15.38 -14.88
CA THR A 146 29.43 14.25 -14.54
C THR A 146 29.07 12.98 -15.33
N PHE A 147 27.78 12.77 -15.60
CA PHE A 147 27.28 11.59 -16.31
C PHE A 147 27.30 11.80 -17.83
N THR A 148 27.90 10.85 -18.52
CA THR A 148 28.06 10.80 -19.98
C THR A 148 27.12 9.77 -20.61
N SER A 149 26.96 9.81 -21.94
CA SER A 149 26.15 8.82 -22.67
C SER A 149 26.63 7.39 -22.44
N ASP A 150 27.94 7.16 -22.30
CA ASP A 150 28.50 5.84 -22.00
C ASP A 150 28.08 5.35 -20.60
N ASP A 151 28.02 6.27 -19.63
CA ASP A 151 27.56 5.95 -18.28
C ASP A 151 26.08 5.54 -18.29
N LEU A 152 25.25 6.16 -19.15
CA LEU A 152 23.84 5.77 -19.31
C LEU A 152 23.72 4.36 -19.91
N VAL A 153 24.55 4.01 -20.90
CA VAL A 153 24.55 2.66 -21.51
C VAL A 153 24.97 1.60 -20.49
N LEU A 154 26.00 1.88 -19.69
CA LEU A 154 26.43 0.99 -18.60
C LEU A 154 25.33 0.87 -17.54
N SER A 155 24.69 1.98 -17.19
CA SER A 155 23.57 2.01 -16.22
C SER A 155 22.39 1.17 -16.68
N GLN A 156 22.10 1.12 -17.99
CA GLN A 156 21.06 0.26 -18.55
C GLN A 156 21.38 -1.23 -18.43
N SER A 157 22.64 -1.60 -18.63
CA SER A 157 23.09 -2.99 -18.48
C SER A 157 23.02 -3.41 -17.01
N TYR A 158 23.50 -2.55 -16.12
CA TYR A 158 23.42 -2.72 -14.67
C TYR A 158 21.96 -2.86 -14.19
N ALA A 159 21.07 -1.95 -14.57
CA ALA A 159 19.67 -1.99 -14.17
C ALA A 159 18.99 -3.31 -14.57
N ARG A 160 19.32 -3.83 -15.77
CA ARG A 160 18.81 -5.10 -16.26
C ARG A 160 19.33 -6.29 -15.45
N GLU A 161 20.58 -6.26 -15.02
CA GLU A 161 21.18 -7.30 -14.18
C GLU A 161 20.52 -7.33 -12.79
N VAL A 162 20.45 -6.17 -12.14
CA VAL A 162 19.83 -6.05 -10.82
C VAL A 162 18.33 -6.41 -10.87
N ALA A 163 17.61 -6.01 -11.92
CA ALA A 163 16.20 -6.38 -12.10
C ALA A 163 16.00 -7.92 -12.13
N ARG A 164 16.91 -8.67 -12.75
CA ARG A 164 16.83 -10.15 -12.80
C ARG A 164 17.03 -10.75 -11.42
N ALA A 165 18.00 -10.25 -10.65
CA ALA A 165 18.26 -10.73 -9.31
C ALA A 165 17.11 -10.39 -8.36
N LEU A 166 16.65 -9.13 -8.38
CA LEU A 166 15.51 -8.69 -7.56
C LEU A 166 14.24 -9.46 -7.89
N ARG A 167 13.99 -9.87 -9.14
CA ARG A 167 12.83 -10.70 -9.49
C ARG A 167 12.79 -12.03 -8.71
N VAL A 168 13.95 -12.63 -8.42
CA VAL A 168 14.01 -13.87 -7.62
C VAL A 168 13.62 -13.55 -6.17
N VAL A 169 14.20 -12.49 -5.60
CA VAL A 169 13.91 -12.03 -4.23
C VAL A 169 12.42 -11.69 -4.08
N VAL A 170 11.86 -10.93 -5.00
CA VAL A 170 10.42 -10.56 -5.02
C VAL A 170 9.54 -11.79 -5.06
N ARG A 171 9.82 -12.76 -5.93
CA ARG A 171 9.02 -13.99 -6.03
C ARG A 171 9.08 -14.84 -4.77
N VAL A 172 10.24 -14.89 -4.12
CA VAL A 172 10.40 -15.60 -2.84
C VAL A 172 9.58 -14.89 -1.76
N ALA A 173 9.66 -13.55 -1.70
CA ALA A 173 8.89 -12.74 -0.77
C ALA A 173 7.37 -12.93 -0.97
N GLU A 174 6.88 -12.82 -2.21
CA GLU A 174 5.46 -13.01 -2.54
C GLU A 174 4.95 -14.42 -2.16
N ARG A 175 5.77 -15.46 -2.39
CA ARG A 175 5.41 -16.84 -1.99
C ARG A 175 5.39 -17.01 -0.47
N ALA A 176 6.36 -16.43 0.23
CA ALA A 176 6.40 -16.46 1.68
C ALA A 176 5.17 -15.75 2.27
N GLU A 177 4.82 -14.58 1.75
CA GLU A 177 3.62 -13.84 2.15
C GLU A 177 2.32 -14.58 1.83
N ALA A 178 2.20 -15.18 0.65
CA ALA A 178 1.04 -16.00 0.29
C ALA A 178 0.87 -17.20 1.25
N THR A 179 1.98 -17.85 1.59
CA THR A 179 1.97 -18.99 2.53
C THR A 179 1.61 -18.54 3.95
N ALA A 180 2.15 -17.40 4.40
CA ALA A 180 1.79 -16.80 5.68
C ALA A 180 0.31 -16.40 5.72
N GLY A 181 -0.21 -15.78 4.66
CA GLY A 181 -1.63 -15.43 4.54
C GLY A 181 -2.55 -16.65 4.63
N LEU A 182 -2.19 -17.75 3.96
CA LEU A 182 -2.94 -19.01 4.07
C LEU A 182 -2.90 -19.58 5.49
N ALA A 183 -1.73 -19.60 6.14
CA ALA A 183 -1.60 -20.07 7.52
C ALA A 183 -2.43 -19.23 8.50
N VAL A 184 -2.51 -17.91 8.29
CA VAL A 184 -3.33 -17.00 9.11
C VAL A 184 -4.82 -17.25 8.90
N VAL A 185 -5.28 -17.40 7.65
CA VAL A 185 -6.69 -17.72 7.36
C VAL A 185 -7.06 -19.06 7.99
N GLN A 186 -6.21 -20.08 7.83
CA GLN A 186 -6.45 -21.40 8.43
C GLN A 186 -6.50 -21.34 9.97
N SER A 187 -5.56 -20.65 10.60
CA SER A 187 -5.54 -20.47 12.06
C SER A 187 -6.79 -19.73 12.56
N SER A 188 -7.23 -18.71 11.82
CA SER A 188 -8.43 -17.94 12.16
C SER A 188 -9.70 -18.77 12.02
N LEU A 189 -9.80 -19.62 10.99
CA LEU A 189 -10.91 -20.56 10.84
C LEU A 189 -10.96 -21.59 11.96
N VAL A 190 -9.81 -22.10 12.40
CA VAL A 190 -9.72 -23.01 13.55
C VAL A 190 -10.16 -22.32 14.84
N LEU A 191 -9.71 -21.08 15.07
CA LEU A 191 -10.10 -20.28 16.25
C LEU A 191 -11.60 -19.95 16.24
N VAL A 192 -12.16 -19.59 15.08
CA VAL A 192 -13.61 -19.34 14.95
C VAL A 192 -14.41 -20.62 15.18
N ASP A 193 -14.00 -21.78 14.63
CA ASP A 193 -14.70 -23.05 14.88
C ASP A 193 -14.62 -23.46 16.35
N LEU A 194 -13.49 -23.23 17.02
CA LEU A 194 -13.32 -23.49 18.45
C LEU A 194 -14.19 -22.55 19.31
N ALA A 195 -14.26 -21.26 18.97
CA ALA A 195 -15.10 -20.29 19.64
C ALA A 195 -16.60 -20.62 19.48
N VAL A 196 -17.01 -20.99 18.26
CA VAL A 196 -18.38 -21.44 17.99
C VAL A 196 -18.72 -22.67 18.82
N ARG A 197 -17.83 -23.67 18.89
CA ARG A 197 -18.04 -24.86 19.73
C ARG A 197 -18.12 -24.54 21.22
N SER A 198 -17.25 -23.66 21.74
CA SER A 198 -17.32 -23.21 23.13
C SER A 198 -18.65 -22.50 23.42
N LEU A 199 -19.08 -21.58 22.56
CA LEU A 199 -20.37 -20.88 22.71
C LEU A 199 -21.57 -21.82 22.67
N MET A 200 -21.54 -22.83 21.79
CA MET A 200 -22.56 -23.87 21.73
C MET A 200 -22.59 -24.69 23.03
N ASN A 201 -21.43 -25.06 23.57
CA ASN A 201 -21.33 -25.90 24.75
C ASN A 201 -21.64 -25.15 26.07
N GLU A 202 -21.19 -23.91 26.20
CA GLU A 202 -21.32 -23.11 27.43
C GLU A 202 -22.65 -22.37 27.52
N TYR A 203 -23.18 -21.88 26.39
CA TYR A 203 -24.40 -21.05 26.35
C TYR A 203 -25.57 -21.74 25.65
N GLY A 204 -25.41 -22.99 25.19
CA GLY A 204 -26.47 -23.75 24.52
C GLY A 204 -26.91 -23.15 23.18
N LEU A 205 -26.10 -22.28 22.58
CA LEU A 205 -26.44 -21.61 21.33
C LEU A 205 -26.46 -22.62 20.17
N THR A 206 -27.32 -22.38 19.19
CA THR A 206 -27.19 -23.04 17.88
C THR A 206 -25.94 -22.52 17.16
N ARG A 207 -25.42 -23.30 16.22
CA ARG A 207 -24.23 -22.90 15.44
C ARG A 207 -24.41 -21.53 14.77
N GLU A 208 -25.58 -21.29 14.17
CA GLU A 208 -25.95 -20.01 13.55
C GLU A 208 -26.09 -18.89 14.59
N GLY A 209 -26.53 -19.21 15.82
CA GLY A 209 -26.59 -18.28 16.94
C GLY A 209 -25.20 -17.85 17.42
N ALA A 210 -24.28 -18.81 17.57
CA ALA A 210 -22.90 -18.57 17.98
C ALA A 210 -22.11 -17.75 16.93
N LEU A 211 -22.31 -18.02 15.64
CA LEU A 211 -21.72 -17.23 14.55
C LEU A 211 -22.22 -15.78 14.55
N ARG A 212 -23.54 -15.57 14.70
CA ARG A 212 -24.10 -14.21 14.82
C ARG A 212 -23.58 -13.49 16.06
N PHE A 213 -23.41 -14.20 17.17
CA PHE A 213 -22.84 -13.63 18.39
C PHE A 213 -21.41 -13.13 18.15
N LEU A 214 -20.55 -13.93 17.52
CA LEU A 214 -19.18 -13.52 17.16
C LEU A 214 -19.14 -12.32 16.21
N GLN A 215 -20.01 -12.31 15.19
CA GLN A 215 -20.13 -11.17 14.26
C GLN A 215 -20.59 -9.90 14.97
N THR A 216 -21.53 -10.02 15.90
CA THR A 216 -22.05 -8.90 16.69
C THR A 216 -20.96 -8.35 17.61
N GLN A 217 -20.20 -9.22 18.26
CA GLN A 217 -19.04 -8.85 19.10
C GLN A 217 -17.95 -8.15 18.28
N ALA A 218 -17.60 -8.69 17.12
CA ALA A 218 -16.63 -8.08 16.20
C ALA A 218 -17.07 -6.66 15.80
N MET A 219 -18.35 -6.49 15.42
CA MET A 219 -18.87 -5.18 15.04
C MET A 219 -18.94 -4.19 16.21
N HIS A 220 -19.38 -4.62 17.40
CA HIS A 220 -19.55 -3.75 18.56
C HIS A 220 -18.23 -3.24 19.14
N HIS A 221 -17.16 -4.03 19.02
CA HIS A 221 -15.86 -3.70 19.56
C HIS A 221 -14.85 -3.22 18.49
N GLU A 222 -15.30 -3.02 17.25
CA GLU A 222 -14.43 -2.73 16.10
C GLU A 222 -13.26 -3.74 15.98
N LEU A 223 -13.52 -4.98 16.37
CA LEU A 223 -12.56 -6.08 16.37
C LEU A 223 -12.71 -6.93 15.11
N ASP A 224 -11.62 -7.57 14.75
CA ASP A 224 -11.61 -8.62 13.75
C ASP A 224 -12.37 -9.85 14.26
N LEU A 225 -12.98 -10.62 13.35
CA LEU A 225 -13.69 -11.86 13.72
C LEU A 225 -12.78 -12.87 14.45
N ARG A 226 -11.49 -12.88 14.11
CA ARG A 226 -10.47 -13.70 14.80
C ARG A 226 -10.27 -13.26 16.25
N ASP A 227 -10.18 -11.96 16.50
CA ASP A 227 -9.94 -11.41 17.83
C ASP A 227 -11.18 -11.56 18.71
N ALA A 228 -12.37 -11.41 18.13
CA ALA A 228 -13.62 -11.77 18.78
C ALA A 228 -13.67 -13.27 19.16
N ALA A 229 -13.20 -14.16 18.28
CA ALA A 229 -13.10 -15.59 18.56
C ALA A 229 -12.04 -15.91 19.64
N LEU A 230 -10.88 -15.22 19.64
CA LEU A 230 -9.85 -15.37 20.67
C LEU A 230 -10.36 -14.96 22.06
N ASN A 231 -11.10 -13.85 22.16
CA ASN A 231 -11.67 -13.39 23.43
C ASN A 231 -12.70 -14.37 24.02
N VAL A 232 -13.35 -15.16 23.18
CA VAL A 232 -14.28 -16.22 23.60
C VAL A 232 -13.53 -17.47 24.06
N VAL A 233 -12.48 -17.89 23.33
CA VAL A 233 -11.73 -19.13 23.62
C VAL A 233 -10.75 -18.98 24.78
N ALA A 234 -10.12 -17.81 24.89
CA ALA A 234 -9.17 -17.47 25.94
C ALA A 234 -9.59 -16.13 26.55
N PRO A 235 -10.67 -16.09 27.35
CA PRO A 235 -11.03 -14.89 28.07
C PRO A 235 -9.83 -14.49 28.93
N THR A 236 -9.16 -13.41 28.53
CA THR A 236 -8.08 -12.84 29.32
C THR A 236 -8.71 -12.53 30.67
N GLY A 237 -8.21 -13.16 31.73
CA GLY A 237 -8.79 -13.04 33.06
C GLY A 237 -8.88 -11.57 33.47
N MET A 238 -10.06 -10.96 33.24
CA MET A 238 -10.46 -9.73 33.85
C MET A 238 -10.53 -10.05 35.34
N GLY A 239 -9.58 -9.54 36.11
CA GLY A 239 -9.60 -9.64 37.57
C GLY A 239 -10.95 -9.17 38.14
N PRO A 240 -11.32 -9.63 39.35
CA PRO A 240 -12.65 -9.42 39.90
C PRO A 240 -12.85 -7.93 40.20
N GLY A 241 -13.56 -7.21 39.32
CA GLY A 241 -13.89 -5.81 39.57
C GLY A 241 -14.22 -4.98 38.33
N ALA A 242 -15.32 -5.29 37.63
CA ALA A 242 -16.09 -4.27 36.90
C ALA A 242 -17.48 -4.81 36.52
N GLY A 243 -18.51 -4.31 37.20
CA GLY A 243 -19.88 -4.16 36.69
C GLY A 243 -20.63 -5.41 36.24
N GLN A 244 -21.45 -5.96 37.13
CA GLN A 244 -22.61 -6.77 36.73
C GLN A 244 -23.41 -6.08 35.60
N PRO A 245 -23.77 -6.76 34.51
CA PRO A 245 -24.94 -6.39 33.76
C PRO A 245 -26.17 -6.79 34.60
N SER A 246 -26.77 -5.80 35.25
CA SER A 246 -28.11 -5.95 35.81
C SER A 246 -29.11 -6.25 34.68
N GLY A 247 -29.73 -7.43 34.76
CA GLY A 247 -31.06 -7.67 34.20
C GLY A 247 -31.12 -8.24 32.78
N LEU A 248 -30.80 -9.53 32.62
CA LEU A 248 -31.48 -10.35 31.62
C LEU A 248 -32.38 -11.32 32.36
N ARG A 249 -33.67 -10.96 32.44
CA ARG A 249 -34.74 -11.89 32.80
C ARG A 249 -34.68 -13.08 31.86
N GLN A 250 -34.76 -14.22 32.49
CA GLN A 250 -34.93 -15.54 31.93
C GLN A 250 -36.24 -15.61 31.15
N GLU A 251 -36.21 -15.31 29.86
CA GLU A 251 -37.25 -15.74 28.93
C GLU A 251 -36.68 -16.87 28.07
N THR A 252 -37.07 -18.07 28.47
CA THR A 252 -36.96 -19.31 27.69
C THR A 252 -37.51 -19.09 26.29
N TYR A 253 -36.65 -19.13 25.28
CA TYR A 253 -37.09 -19.25 23.89
C TYR A 253 -37.16 -20.74 23.54
N ASP A 254 -38.33 -21.30 23.77
CA ASP A 254 -38.71 -22.65 23.33
C ASP A 254 -39.43 -22.57 21.97
N GLY A 255 -39.47 -23.71 21.27
CA GLY A 255 -39.82 -23.95 19.86
C GLY A 255 -40.88 -23.10 19.14
N VAL A 256 -40.62 -22.92 17.84
CA VAL A 256 -41.52 -23.03 16.67
C VAL A 256 -43.06 -22.91 16.87
N ALA A 257 -43.71 -21.92 16.23
CA ALA A 257 -44.86 -22.11 15.30
C ALA A 257 -45.54 -20.79 14.83
N GLU A 258 -45.88 -20.80 13.54
CA GLU A 258 -47.03 -20.17 12.84
C GLU A 258 -47.20 -18.64 12.73
N LEU A 259 -46.98 -18.15 11.50
CA LEU A 259 -47.53 -16.89 10.99
C LEU A 259 -48.92 -17.14 10.36
N PRO A 260 -49.99 -16.39 10.73
CA PRO A 260 -51.22 -16.36 9.97
C PRO A 260 -51.09 -15.43 8.74
N ARG A 261 -51.64 -15.86 7.60
CA ARG A 261 -51.72 -15.09 6.35
C ARG A 261 -52.71 -13.92 6.48
N PRO A 262 -52.46 -12.74 5.88
CA PRO A 262 -53.51 -11.73 5.73
C PRO A 262 -54.31 -11.92 4.43
N SER A 263 -55.64 -11.85 4.57
CA SER A 263 -56.63 -11.81 3.48
C SER A 263 -56.94 -10.38 3.05
N SER A 264 -57.31 -10.24 1.79
CA SER A 264 -57.59 -9.04 0.98
C SER A 264 -58.82 -8.22 1.39
N ALA A 265 -58.67 -6.88 1.32
CA ALA A 265 -59.64 -5.86 0.87
C ALA A 265 -59.05 -4.49 1.30
N GLY A 266 -58.69 -3.53 0.45
CA GLY A 266 -59.46 -2.94 -0.64
C GLY A 266 -59.90 -1.55 -0.20
N ARG A 267 -59.31 -0.48 -0.75
CA ARG A 267 -59.93 0.82 -1.13
C ARG A 267 -58.87 1.90 -1.45
N ASP A 268 -58.79 2.19 -2.75
CA ASP A 268 -58.92 3.50 -3.41
C ASP A 268 -57.88 4.64 -3.23
N PHE A 269 -57.32 4.99 -4.39
CA PHE A 269 -56.64 6.23 -4.79
C PHE A 269 -57.58 7.45 -4.81
N PRO A 270 -57.04 8.70 -4.79
CA PRO A 270 -56.84 9.45 -6.05
C PRO A 270 -55.50 10.24 -6.08
N THR A 271 -54.64 10.08 -7.10
CA THR A 271 -54.47 10.88 -8.35
C THR A 271 -53.99 12.32 -8.24
N GLY A 272 -52.90 12.61 -8.97
CA GLY A 272 -52.58 13.91 -9.59
C GLY A 272 -51.34 14.61 -9.01
N THR A 273 -50.44 15.25 -9.73
CA THR A 273 -50.25 15.50 -11.17
C THR A 273 -48.81 16.05 -11.30
N SER A 274 -48.09 15.69 -12.36
CA SER A 274 -46.93 16.45 -12.83
C SER A 274 -47.29 17.09 -14.16
N PRO A 275 -46.81 18.32 -14.47
CA PRO A 275 -46.13 18.46 -15.75
C PRO A 275 -44.96 19.46 -15.77
N ARG A 276 -43.83 18.97 -16.30
CA ARG A 276 -43.01 19.47 -17.43
C ARG A 276 -42.72 20.98 -17.64
N LYS A 277 -41.41 21.20 -17.86
CA LYS A 277 -40.68 21.94 -18.93
C LYS A 277 -40.86 23.47 -19.10
N ASN A 278 -39.72 24.17 -19.07
CA ASN A 278 -39.13 24.91 -20.22
C ASN A 278 -37.70 25.37 -19.83
N ALA A 279 -36.66 25.13 -20.64
CA ALA A 279 -36.20 25.94 -21.79
C ALA A 279 -35.73 27.36 -21.34
N ALA A 280 -34.65 27.98 -21.79
CA ALA A 280 -33.59 27.73 -22.77
C ALA A 280 -32.54 28.87 -22.59
N ALA A 281 -31.58 28.92 -23.51
CA ALA A 281 -30.62 30.01 -23.81
C ALA A 281 -29.36 30.03 -22.90
N GLY A 282 -28.14 29.86 -23.41
CA GLY A 282 -27.62 30.09 -24.76
C GLY A 282 -26.89 31.42 -24.82
N LYS A 283 -25.55 31.37 -24.89
CA LYS A 283 -24.73 32.36 -25.58
C LYS A 283 -23.35 31.78 -25.92
N GLU A 284 -23.18 31.52 -27.21
CA GLU A 284 -21.91 31.31 -27.90
C GLU A 284 -20.98 32.53 -27.78
N PRO A 285 -19.65 32.34 -27.97
CA PRO A 285 -18.65 33.39 -28.01
C PRO A 285 -18.39 33.89 -29.45
N PRO A 286 -17.78 35.07 -29.64
CA PRO A 286 -17.08 35.37 -30.89
C PRO A 286 -15.67 35.98 -30.63
N PRO A 287 -14.84 36.21 -31.66
CA PRO A 287 -13.97 35.18 -32.24
C PRO A 287 -12.49 35.63 -32.31
N ALA A 288 -11.65 34.72 -32.80
CA ALA A 288 -10.24 34.90 -33.12
C ALA A 288 -9.98 36.05 -34.13
N ALA A 289 -8.86 36.75 -33.93
CA ALA A 289 -8.28 37.68 -34.90
C ALA A 289 -6.92 37.11 -35.38
N GLU A 290 -6.88 36.73 -36.65
CA GLU A 290 -5.65 36.61 -37.43
C GLU A 290 -5.31 37.98 -38.06
N GLY A 291 -4.01 38.29 -38.15
CA GLY A 291 -3.48 39.04 -39.30
C GLY A 291 -2.57 40.24 -39.06
N ARG A 292 -1.33 40.06 -39.56
CA ARG A 292 -0.47 41.03 -40.29
C ARG A 292 0.63 41.84 -39.56
N THR A 293 1.86 41.36 -39.79
CA THR A 293 3.03 42.06 -40.38
C THR A 293 3.35 43.51 -40.00
N ALA A 294 4.56 43.70 -39.48
CA ALA A 294 5.61 44.54 -40.07
C ALA A 294 6.98 44.03 -39.61
#